data_AF-A0AA91DHF8-F1
#
_entry.id   AF-A0AA91DHF8-F1
#
_cell.length_a   1.000
_cell.length_b   1.000
_cell.length_c   1.000
_cell.angle_alpha   90.00
_cell.angle_beta   90.00
_cell.angle_gamma   90.00
#
_symmetry.space_group_name_H-M   'P 1'
#
loop_
_entity.id
_entity.type
_entity.pdbx_description
1 polymer ?
#
loop_
_entity_poly.entity_id
_entity_poly.type
_entity_poly.pdbx_seq_one_letter_code
_entity_poly.pdbx_strand_id
1 'polypeptide(L)'
;MKTASLFFLAGSLLIALPAVAQERVWRCGNEYTNNATVAQQKGCKVLEGGNVTVVQGTRASGGGSASSSSGTASTAARAPAGSPRVEGVDQRARDGEARSVLESELKKAEARQAELLKDYNNGEPEKQGSEGRNYQKYLDRVAEMKAEIARNESDIAGIRREINRLPPRQQ
;
A
#
# COMPACT_ATOMS: atom_id res chain seq x y z
N MET A 1 44.25 -50.92 44.58
CA MET A 1 44.94 -49.70 44.12
C MET A 1 45.00 -49.70 42.59
N LYS A 2 44.07 -48.99 41.92
CA LYS A 2 44.29 -48.23 40.67
C LYS A 2 42.99 -47.50 40.32
N THR A 3 43.14 -46.26 39.90
CA THR A 3 42.19 -45.14 39.97
C THR A 3 41.18 -45.08 38.82
N ALA A 4 40.04 -44.44 39.12
CA ALA A 4 38.90 -44.13 38.26
C ALA A 4 39.14 -42.94 37.29
N SER A 5 38.31 -42.85 36.23
CA SER A 5 37.68 -41.65 35.61
C SER A 5 37.18 -42.01 34.20
N LEU A 6 35.88 -42.11 33.91
CA LEU A 6 34.93 -41.04 33.50
C LEU A 6 35.42 -40.15 32.34
N PHE A 7 34.84 -40.32 31.15
CA PHE A 7 34.65 -39.23 30.18
C PHE A 7 33.30 -39.34 29.47
N PHE A 8 32.46 -38.35 29.77
CA PHE A 8 31.24 -37.95 29.06
C PHE A 8 31.60 -37.50 27.64
N LEU A 9 30.81 -37.91 26.64
CA LEU A 9 30.82 -37.28 25.31
C LEU A 9 29.40 -36.80 25.00
N ALA A 10 29.11 -35.60 25.49
CA ALA A 10 27.94 -34.81 25.13
C ALA A 10 28.17 -34.23 23.73
N GLY A 11 27.36 -34.66 22.75
CA GLY A 11 27.31 -34.09 21.41
C GLY A 11 26.55 -32.76 21.43
N SER A 12 27.28 -31.65 21.45
CA SER A 12 26.72 -30.30 21.40
C SER A 12 26.32 -29.92 19.96
N LEU A 13 25.03 -29.71 19.76
CA LEU A 13 24.39 -29.16 18.57
C LEU A 13 24.76 -27.67 18.41
N LEU A 14 25.56 -27.34 17.40
CA LEU A 14 25.90 -25.97 17.02
C LEU A 14 24.75 -25.35 16.21
N ILE A 15 23.91 -24.56 16.87
CA ILE A 15 22.92 -23.69 16.23
C ILE A 15 23.64 -22.42 15.77
N ALA A 16 23.78 -22.24 14.45
CA ALA A 16 24.24 -20.99 13.87
C ALA A 16 23.09 -19.97 13.86
N LEU A 17 23.16 -18.93 14.69
CA LEU A 17 22.26 -17.78 14.62
C LEU A 17 22.72 -16.85 13.48
N PRO A 18 21.80 -16.26 12.70
CA PRO A 18 22.14 -15.21 11.76
C PRO A 18 22.51 -13.93 12.54
N ALA A 19 23.76 -13.48 12.42
CA ALA A 19 24.19 -12.17 12.88
C ALA A 19 23.60 -11.10 11.95
N VAL A 20 22.50 -10.47 12.38
CA VAL A 20 22.00 -9.24 11.75
C VAL A 20 22.97 -8.10 12.08
N ALA A 21 23.77 -7.69 11.11
CA ALA A 21 24.58 -6.48 11.20
C ALA A 21 23.64 -5.26 11.31
N GLN A 22 23.46 -4.74 12.52
CA GLN A 22 22.76 -3.50 12.79
C GLN A 22 23.67 -2.35 12.32
N GLU A 23 23.41 -1.76 11.16
CA GLU A 23 24.14 -0.59 10.69
C GLU A 23 23.86 0.59 11.64
N ARG A 24 24.87 1.06 12.36
CA ARG A 24 24.72 2.19 13.29
C ARG A 24 24.57 3.48 12.48
N VAL A 25 23.67 4.36 12.91
CA VAL A 25 23.44 5.67 12.29
C VAL A 25 23.88 6.75 13.28
N TRP A 26 24.54 7.81 12.80
CA TRP A 26 25.01 8.94 13.61
C TRP A 26 24.34 10.24 13.17
N ARG A 27 24.03 11.12 14.13
CA ARG A 27 23.45 12.46 13.90
C ARG A 27 24.47 13.56 14.11
N CYS A 28 24.67 14.36 13.07
CA CYS A 28 25.50 15.55 13.08
C CYS A 28 24.59 16.78 12.89
N GLY A 29 23.82 17.15 13.93
CA GLY A 29 22.81 18.22 13.81
C GLY A 29 21.61 17.81 12.94
N ASN A 30 21.59 18.18 11.65
CA ASN A 30 20.55 17.81 10.68
C ASN A 30 20.99 16.74 9.67
N GLU A 31 22.27 16.40 9.63
CA GLU A 31 22.82 15.40 8.71
C GLU A 31 22.90 14.03 9.41
N TYR A 32 22.54 12.97 8.66
CA TYR A 32 22.63 11.57 9.11
C TYR A 32 23.71 10.85 8.30
N THR A 33 24.55 10.10 8.99
CA THR A 33 25.61 9.32 8.33
C THR A 33 25.69 7.92 8.93
N ASN A 34 26.06 6.95 8.10
CA ASN A 34 26.32 5.57 8.52
C ASN A 34 27.83 5.26 8.60
N ASN A 35 28.68 6.28 8.43
CA ASN A 35 30.12 6.11 8.50
C ASN A 35 30.67 6.54 9.86
N ALA A 36 31.20 5.57 10.62
CA ALA A 36 31.75 5.78 11.95
C ALA A 36 32.92 6.78 11.98
N THR A 37 33.76 6.82 10.94
CA THR A 37 34.95 7.69 10.93
C THR A 37 34.56 9.15 10.73
N VAL A 38 33.62 9.41 9.82
CA VAL A 38 33.06 10.75 9.59
C VAL A 38 32.31 11.23 10.83
N ALA A 39 31.57 10.33 11.49
CA ALA A 39 30.84 10.65 12.71
C ALA A 39 31.77 11.06 13.87
N GLN A 40 32.90 10.36 14.06
CA GLN A 40 33.87 10.70 15.11
C GLN A 40 34.56 12.04 14.84
N GLN A 41 34.96 12.30 13.59
CA GLN A 41 35.61 13.56 13.21
C GLN A 41 34.69 14.77 13.37
N LYS A 42 33.40 14.60 13.07
CA LYS A 42 32.39 15.66 13.18
C LYS A 42 31.73 15.74 14.58
N GLY A 43 32.17 14.92 15.55
CA GLY A 43 31.61 14.92 16.92
C GLY A 43 30.13 14.51 16.99
N CYS A 44 29.70 13.63 16.10
CA CYS A 44 28.30 13.25 15.94
C CYS A 44 27.85 12.25 17.01
N LYS A 45 26.59 12.36 17.44
CA LYS A 45 26.02 11.46 18.44
C LYS A 45 25.47 10.20 17.76
N VAL A 46 25.72 9.04 18.36
CA VAL A 46 25.13 7.76 17.92
C VAL A 46 23.61 7.85 18.10
N LEU A 47 22.86 7.68 17.01
CA LEU A 47 21.43 7.39 17.08
C LEU A 47 21.31 5.88 17.28
N GLU A 48 21.27 5.45 18.54
CA GLU A 48 20.77 4.12 18.85
C GLU A 48 19.29 4.09 18.48
N GLY A 49 18.93 3.18 17.58
CA GLY A 49 17.62 3.08 16.96
C GLY A 49 16.49 3.18 17.97
N GLY A 50 15.95 4.39 18.12
CA GLY A 50 14.72 4.65 18.86
C GLY A 50 13.61 3.91 18.13
N ASN A 51 13.24 2.75 18.68
CA ASN A 51 12.03 1.99 18.37
C ASN A 51 11.64 2.06 16.88
N VAL A 52 12.44 1.38 16.05
CA VAL A 52 12.03 1.02 14.68
C VAL A 52 10.77 0.18 14.81
N THR A 53 9.61 0.78 14.60
CA THR A 53 8.36 0.07 14.40
C THR A 53 8.45 -0.62 13.05
N VAL A 54 8.94 -1.85 13.06
CA VAL A 54 8.77 -2.77 11.92
C VAL A 54 7.27 -3.03 11.80
N VAL A 55 6.58 -2.25 10.97
CA VAL A 55 5.20 -2.55 10.58
C VAL A 55 5.28 -3.80 9.72
N GLN A 56 4.97 -4.95 10.31
CA GLN A 56 4.93 -6.20 9.57
C GLN A 56 3.85 -6.08 8.51
N GLY A 57 4.25 -6.09 7.23
CA GLY A 57 3.32 -6.00 6.10
C GLY A 57 2.24 -7.08 6.22
N THR A 58 1.00 -6.73 5.90
CA THR A 58 -0.11 -7.68 5.91
C THR A 58 0.18 -8.79 4.91
N ARG A 59 0.60 -9.96 5.41
CA ARG A 59 0.69 -11.17 4.58
C ARG A 59 -0.71 -11.48 4.10
N ALA A 60 -0.96 -11.34 2.81
CA ALA A 60 -2.18 -11.82 2.19
C ALA A 60 -2.21 -13.35 2.39
N SER A 61 -3.12 -13.81 3.26
CA SER A 61 -3.37 -15.24 3.39
C SER A 61 -3.95 -15.70 2.05
N GLY A 62 -3.14 -16.44 1.30
CA GLY A 62 -3.58 -17.21 0.14
C GLY A 62 -4.73 -18.14 0.53
N GLY A 63 -5.63 -18.37 -0.43
CA GLY A 63 -6.87 -19.10 -0.25
C GLY A 63 -6.70 -20.53 0.25
N GLY A 64 -7.59 -20.91 1.16
CA GLY A 64 -7.88 -22.27 1.58
C GLY A 64 -9.31 -22.31 2.13
N SER A 65 -10.14 -23.17 1.54
CA SER A 65 -11.60 -23.25 1.71
C SER A 65 -12.13 -23.43 3.13
N ALA A 66 -13.28 -22.80 3.37
CA ALA A 66 -14.42 -23.18 4.21
C ALA A 66 -14.20 -23.90 5.55
N SER A 67 -14.57 -23.23 6.65
CA SER A 67 -15.56 -23.75 7.62
C SER A 67 -16.08 -22.63 8.52
N SER A 68 -17.39 -22.62 8.73
CA SER A 68 -18.16 -21.72 9.57
C SER A 68 -18.04 -22.05 11.05
N SER A 69 -17.70 -21.06 11.89
CA SER A 69 -18.21 -20.96 13.26
C SER A 69 -17.93 -19.58 13.86
N SER A 70 -19.03 -18.86 14.12
CA SER A 70 -19.27 -17.93 15.22
C SER A 70 -18.09 -17.41 16.06
N GLY A 71 -17.97 -16.08 16.08
CA GLY A 71 -17.75 -15.31 17.30
C GLY A 71 -16.32 -15.20 17.79
N THR A 72 -15.66 -14.09 17.48
CA THR A 72 -15.05 -13.17 18.46
C THR A 72 -14.71 -11.89 17.71
N ALA A 73 -15.15 -10.76 18.25
CA ALA A 73 -14.92 -9.44 17.70
C ALA A 73 -13.44 -9.26 17.34
N SER A 74 -13.17 -8.89 16.09
CA SER A 74 -11.86 -8.40 15.67
C SER A 74 -11.50 -7.22 16.57
N THR A 75 -10.67 -7.44 17.58
CA THR A 75 -10.01 -6.36 18.29
C THR A 75 -9.12 -5.68 17.27
N ALA A 76 -9.62 -4.59 16.69
CA ALA A 76 -8.84 -3.65 15.91
C ALA A 76 -7.53 -3.42 16.66
N ALA A 77 -6.40 -3.69 16.01
CA ALA A 77 -5.08 -3.57 16.60
C ALA A 77 -4.98 -2.20 17.30
N ARG A 78 -4.97 -2.23 18.63
CA ARG A 78 -4.91 -1.02 19.44
C ARG A 78 -3.55 -0.40 19.21
N ALA A 79 -3.53 0.78 18.59
CA ALA A 79 -2.31 1.54 18.39
C ALA A 79 -1.51 1.64 19.71
N PRO A 80 -0.16 1.61 19.67
CA PRO A 80 0.66 1.62 20.87
C PRO A 80 0.31 2.81 21.74
N ALA A 81 0.27 2.58 23.06
CA ALA A 81 -0.05 3.61 24.05
C ALA A 81 0.92 4.79 23.87
N GLY A 82 0.38 5.95 23.49
CA GLY A 82 1.17 7.16 23.17
C GLY A 82 1.14 7.60 21.70
N SER A 83 0.47 6.84 20.80
CA SER A 83 0.20 7.33 19.46
C SER A 83 -0.74 8.55 19.53
N PRO A 84 -0.42 9.71 18.94
CA PRO A 84 -1.31 10.86 18.94
C PRO A 84 -2.61 10.45 18.24
N ARG A 85 -3.70 10.35 19.02
CA ARG A 85 -5.04 10.13 18.47
C ARG A 85 -5.44 11.42 17.77
N VAL A 86 -5.75 11.32 16.49
CA VAL A 86 -6.45 12.40 15.78
C VAL A 86 -7.77 12.64 16.49
N GLU A 87 -8.03 13.88 16.89
CA GLU A 87 -9.29 14.22 17.55
C GLU A 87 -10.47 14.06 16.61
N GLY A 88 -11.66 13.81 17.15
CA GLY A 88 -12.85 13.53 16.33
C GLY A 88 -13.23 14.68 15.38
N VAL A 89 -12.89 15.92 15.71
CA VAL A 89 -13.13 17.08 14.83
C VAL A 89 -12.17 17.05 13.64
N ASP A 90 -10.88 16.84 13.87
CA ASP A 90 -9.87 16.74 12.81
C ASP A 90 -10.12 15.55 11.89
N GLN A 91 -10.57 14.42 12.45
CA GLN A 91 -10.92 13.24 11.65
C GLN A 91 -12.11 13.52 10.72
N ARG A 92 -13.17 14.19 11.22
CA ARG A 92 -14.32 14.58 10.38
C ARG A 92 -13.93 15.56 9.28
N ALA A 93 -13.04 16.52 9.57
CA ALA A 93 -12.53 17.47 8.58
C ALA A 93 -11.80 16.74 7.44
N ARG A 94 -10.91 15.79 7.78
CA ARG A 94 -10.19 14.96 6.80
C ARG A 94 -11.13 14.08 5.99
N ASP A 95 -12.12 13.46 6.62
CA ASP A 95 -13.11 12.63 5.93
C ASP A 95 -13.96 13.47 4.96
N GLY A 96 -14.27 14.72 5.33
CA GLY A 96 -14.96 15.68 4.47
C GLY A 96 -14.14 16.12 3.25
N GLU A 97 -12.85 16.39 3.45
CA GLU A 97 -11.91 16.70 2.36
C GLU A 97 -11.70 15.49 1.44
N ALA A 98 -11.50 14.31 2.00
CA ALA A 98 -11.37 13.07 1.22
C ALA A 98 -12.61 12.83 0.35
N ARG A 99 -13.81 13.05 0.92
CA ARG A 99 -15.05 12.95 0.15
C ARG A 99 -15.12 13.99 -0.97
N SER A 100 -14.79 15.26 -0.71
CA SER A 100 -14.88 16.30 -1.74
C SER A 100 -13.92 16.05 -2.91
N VAL A 101 -12.72 15.55 -2.62
CA VAL A 101 -11.75 15.11 -3.63
C VAL A 101 -12.32 13.96 -4.46
N LEU A 102 -12.81 12.90 -3.82
CA LEU A 102 -13.39 11.75 -4.55
C LEU A 102 -14.62 12.14 -5.38
N GLU A 103 -15.48 13.03 -4.88
CA GLU A 103 -16.63 13.55 -5.65
C GLU A 103 -16.17 14.36 -6.87
N SER A 104 -15.09 15.12 -6.75
CA SER A 104 -14.52 15.87 -7.87
C SER A 104 -13.90 14.94 -8.93
N GLU A 105 -13.21 13.89 -8.50
CA GLU A 105 -12.63 12.87 -9.38
C GLU A 105 -13.72 12.04 -10.06
N LEU A 106 -14.79 11.70 -9.33
CA LEU A 106 -15.97 11.04 -9.90
C LEU A 106 -16.57 11.88 -11.03
N LYS A 107 -16.77 13.19 -10.82
CA LYS A 107 -17.31 14.08 -11.86
C LYS A 107 -16.40 14.14 -13.09
N LYS A 108 -15.08 14.21 -12.90
CA LYS A 108 -14.11 14.17 -14.02
C LYS A 108 -14.17 12.84 -14.77
N ALA A 109 -14.25 11.72 -14.06
CA ALA A 109 -14.35 10.40 -14.67
C ALA A 109 -15.66 10.22 -15.45
N GLU A 110 -16.78 10.70 -14.91
CA GLU A 110 -18.08 10.70 -15.60
C GLU A 110 -18.09 11.60 -16.83
N ALA A 111 -17.45 12.78 -16.77
CA ALA A 111 -17.31 13.65 -17.94
C ALA A 111 -16.50 12.98 -19.05
N ARG A 112 -15.34 12.37 -18.71
CA ARG A 112 -14.56 11.57 -19.66
C ARG A 112 -15.34 10.39 -20.23
N GLN A 113 -16.18 9.74 -19.41
CA GLN A 113 -17.04 8.65 -19.88
C GLN A 113 -18.02 9.14 -20.95
N ALA A 114 -18.64 10.30 -20.72
CA ALA A 114 -19.57 10.89 -21.67
C ALA A 114 -18.89 11.27 -22.99
N GLU A 115 -17.67 11.80 -22.94
CA GLU A 115 -16.85 12.09 -24.12
C GLU A 115 -16.49 10.81 -24.88
N LEU A 116 -15.97 9.78 -24.19
CA LEU A 116 -15.63 8.49 -24.80
C LEU A 116 -16.85 7.81 -25.46
N LEU A 117 -18.01 7.84 -24.81
CA LEU A 117 -19.24 7.27 -25.36
C LEU A 117 -19.74 8.06 -26.59
N LYS A 118 -19.58 9.38 -26.57
CA LYS A 118 -19.91 10.24 -27.72
C LYS A 118 -19.01 9.92 -28.91
N ASP A 119 -17.70 9.80 -28.68
CA ASP A 119 -16.74 9.50 -29.72
C ASP A 119 -16.91 8.07 -30.26
N TYR A 120 -17.29 7.13 -29.39
CA TYR A 120 -17.61 5.75 -29.76
C TYR A 120 -18.87 5.63 -30.61
N ASN A 121 -19.80 6.57 -30.51
CA ASN A 121 -20.98 6.68 -31.36
C ASN A 121 -21.67 5.32 -31.60
N ASN A 122 -22.06 4.64 -30.52
CA ASN A 122 -22.69 3.31 -30.54
C ASN A 122 -21.88 2.19 -31.24
N GLY A 123 -20.56 2.35 -31.35
CA GLY A 123 -19.66 1.40 -32.02
C GLY A 123 -19.34 1.77 -33.47
N GLU A 124 -19.82 2.91 -33.93
CA GLU A 124 -19.54 3.47 -35.24
C GLU A 124 -18.84 4.84 -35.12
N PRO A 125 -17.63 4.91 -34.52
CA PRO A 125 -16.88 6.15 -34.47
C PRO A 125 -16.61 6.67 -35.88
N GLU A 126 -16.53 8.00 -36.04
CA GLU A 126 -16.26 8.59 -37.35
C GLU A 126 -14.96 8.04 -37.94
N LYS A 127 -15.01 7.63 -39.21
CA LYS A 127 -13.84 7.11 -39.92
C LYS A 127 -12.86 8.23 -40.21
N GLN A 128 -11.62 8.04 -39.80
CA GLN A 128 -10.54 8.97 -40.08
C GLN A 128 -10.02 8.74 -41.52
N GLY A 129 -9.53 9.78 -42.19
CA GLY A 129 -9.17 9.72 -43.61
C GLY A 129 -8.12 8.66 -43.98
N SER A 130 -7.27 8.25 -43.04
CA SER A 130 -6.28 7.17 -43.23
C SER A 130 -6.87 5.76 -43.13
N GLU A 131 -8.05 5.62 -42.51
CA GLU A 131 -8.71 4.34 -42.23
C GLU A 131 -9.58 3.85 -43.39
N GLY A 132 -9.93 4.73 -44.33
CA GLY A 132 -10.62 4.35 -45.57
C GLY A 132 -9.79 3.40 -46.46
N ARG A 133 -8.46 3.40 -46.31
CA ARG A 133 -7.54 2.50 -47.04
C ARG A 133 -7.21 1.22 -46.28
N ASN A 134 -7.37 1.21 -44.96
CA ASN A 134 -7.05 0.07 -44.11
C ASN A 134 -8.14 -0.10 -43.04
N TYR A 135 -9.09 -0.99 -43.33
CA TYR A 135 -10.21 -1.28 -42.44
C TYR A 135 -9.79 -1.95 -41.13
N GLN A 136 -8.67 -2.68 -41.11
CA GLN A 136 -8.19 -3.31 -39.87
C GLN A 136 -7.84 -2.27 -38.81
N LYS A 137 -7.21 -1.15 -39.21
CA LYS A 137 -6.90 -0.04 -38.28
C LYS A 137 -8.15 0.54 -37.63
N TYR A 138 -9.24 0.64 -38.38
CA TYR A 138 -10.52 1.08 -37.84
C TYR A 138 -11.03 0.11 -36.78
N LEU A 139 -11.01 -1.21 -37.05
CA LEU A 139 -11.43 -2.23 -36.09
C LEU A 139 -10.59 -2.20 -34.81
N ASP A 140 -9.28 -2.07 -34.95
CA ASP A 140 -8.34 -2.01 -33.82
C ASP A 140 -8.62 -0.76 -32.96
N ARG A 141 -8.88 0.40 -33.58
CA ARG A 141 -9.24 1.63 -32.86
C ARG A 141 -10.60 1.52 -32.16
N VAL A 142 -11.61 0.93 -32.80
CA VAL A 142 -12.92 0.68 -32.17
C VAL A 142 -12.75 -0.23 -30.95
N ALA A 143 -11.91 -1.27 -31.05
CA ALA A 143 -11.61 -2.16 -29.95
C ALA A 143 -10.85 -1.45 -28.80
N GLU A 144 -9.89 -0.59 -29.14
CA GLU A 144 -9.15 0.24 -28.17
C GLU A 144 -10.09 1.20 -27.43
N MET A 145 -10.95 1.92 -28.16
CA MET A 145 -11.93 2.84 -27.59
C MET A 145 -12.92 2.12 -26.67
N LYS A 146 -13.38 0.93 -27.05
CA LYS A 146 -14.20 0.08 -26.17
C LYS A 146 -13.45 -0.35 -24.90
N ALA A 147 -12.16 -0.66 -25.01
CA ALA A 147 -11.34 -1.00 -23.86
C ALA A 147 -11.11 0.22 -22.94
N GLU A 148 -10.95 1.42 -23.49
CA GLU A 148 -10.88 2.68 -22.73
C GLU A 148 -12.16 2.96 -21.95
N ILE A 149 -13.32 2.83 -22.60
CA ILE A 149 -14.64 2.92 -21.98
C ILE A 149 -14.72 1.96 -20.79
N ALA A 150 -14.38 0.68 -20.99
CA ALA A 150 -14.46 -0.32 -19.93
C ALA A 150 -13.51 -0.02 -18.74
N ARG A 151 -12.32 0.52 -19.01
CA ARG A 151 -11.38 0.95 -17.96
C ARG A 151 -11.96 2.11 -17.15
N ASN A 152 -12.47 3.14 -17.81
CA ASN A 152 -13.03 4.31 -17.13
C ASN A 152 -14.32 3.97 -16.37
N GLU A 153 -15.14 3.02 -16.85
CA GLU A 153 -16.27 2.45 -16.09
C GLU A 153 -15.82 1.77 -14.80
N SER A 154 -14.73 1.00 -14.85
CA SER A 154 -14.13 0.39 -13.66
C SER A 154 -13.62 1.44 -12.67
N ASP A 155 -13.01 2.52 -13.15
CA ASP A 155 -12.56 3.64 -12.32
C ASP A 155 -13.74 4.33 -11.62
N ILE A 156 -14.82 4.64 -12.35
CA ILE A 156 -16.05 5.22 -11.79
C ILE A 156 -16.62 4.30 -10.70
N ALA A 157 -16.72 2.99 -10.98
CA ALA A 157 -17.19 2.02 -10.01
C ALA A 157 -16.28 1.96 -8.77
N GLY A 158 -14.97 2.06 -8.96
CA GLY A 158 -13.97 2.14 -7.88
C GLY A 158 -14.17 3.36 -6.99
N ILE A 159 -14.22 4.55 -7.59
CA ILE A 159 -14.39 5.81 -6.86
C ILE A 159 -15.72 5.80 -6.09
N ARG A 160 -16.81 5.32 -6.70
CA ARG A 160 -18.11 5.16 -6.02
C ARG A 160 -18.04 4.25 -4.79
N ARG A 161 -17.29 3.15 -4.86
CA ARG A 161 -17.07 2.27 -3.69
C ARG A 161 -16.31 2.98 -2.58
N GLU A 162 -15.28 3.76 -2.91
CA GLU A 162 -14.52 4.52 -1.90
C GLU A 162 -15.37 5.63 -1.25
N ILE A 163 -16.21 6.34 -2.03
CA ILE A 163 -17.15 7.32 -1.48
C ILE A 163 -18.13 6.67 -0.49
N ASN A 164 -18.65 5.49 -0.84
CA ASN A 164 -19.57 4.73 0.00
C ASN A 164 -18.91 4.17 1.27
N ARG A 165 -17.58 4.00 1.25
CA ARG A 165 -16.80 3.56 2.42
C ARG A 165 -16.63 4.67 3.45
N LEU A 166 -16.67 5.94 3.03
CA LEU A 166 -16.57 7.08 3.94
C LEU A 166 -17.85 7.24 4.78
N PRO A 167 -17.74 7.65 6.05
CA PRO A 167 -18.90 7.82 6.94
C PRO A 167 -19.89 8.83 6.37
N PRO A 168 -21.21 8.63 6.50
CA PRO A 168 -22.22 9.53 5.92
C PRO A 168 -22.00 10.97 6.39
N ARG A 169 -22.32 11.95 5.53
CA ARG A 169 -22.29 13.36 5.94
C ARG A 169 -23.25 13.53 7.12
N GLN A 170 -22.69 13.77 8.31
CA GLN A 170 -23.48 14.25 9.45
C GLN A 170 -23.88 15.68 9.09
N GLN A 171 -25.15 15.86 8.72
CA GLN A 171 -25.77 17.16 8.47
C GLN A 171 -26.00 17.90 9.78
#